data_AF-A0AAE3CKL8-F1
#
_entry.id   AF-A0AAE3CKL8-F1
#
_cell.length_a   1.000
_cell.length_b   1.000
_cell.length_c   1.000
_cell.angle_alpha   90.00
_cell.angle_beta   90.00
_cell.angle_gamma   90.00
#
_symmetry.space_group_name_H-M   'P 1'
#
loop_
_entity.id
_entity.type
_entity.pdbx_description
1 polymer ?
#
loop_
_entity_poly.entity_id
_entity_poly.type
_entity_poly.pdbx_seq_one_letter_code
_entity_poly.pdbx_strand_id
1 'polypeptide(L)'
;MGWKNVKEHYRIGHIVQVAKEGVCIGSGYIHDLIVIGMDGNLKKRYENAGNDDLMRCQREMDADPEMLRHLMETPDTFSRSVTVYTYDGGNIIEKQCEEPGYPNVTHDGCLMYQNMYSTNKDKVATWAKSHTIRAITNISETVHDLEEKLSEKRALIAEYEASLKKLKADYPTETAV
;
A
#
# COMPACT_ATOMS: atom_id res chain seq x y z
N MET A 1 9.78 -14.60 -7.30
CA MET A 1 10.48 -13.31 -7.43
C MET A 1 11.61 -13.35 -6.42
N GLY A 2 12.85 -13.15 -6.85
CA GLY A 2 14.04 -13.46 -6.04
C GLY A 2 14.43 -12.39 -5.03
N TRP A 3 13.50 -11.91 -4.19
CA TRP A 3 13.79 -10.84 -3.24
C TRP A 3 14.77 -11.31 -2.15
N LYS A 4 14.68 -12.58 -1.74
CA LYS A 4 15.59 -13.17 -0.75
C LYS A 4 16.96 -13.39 -1.38
N ASN A 5 17.03 -13.89 -2.61
CA ASN A 5 18.27 -14.04 -3.36
C ASN A 5 19.03 -12.71 -3.46
N VAL A 6 18.33 -11.61 -3.78
CA VAL A 6 18.90 -10.25 -3.79
C VAL A 6 19.40 -9.85 -2.39
N LYS A 7 18.58 -10.05 -1.35
CA LYS A 7 18.95 -9.71 0.04
C LYS A 7 20.23 -10.42 0.48
N GLU A 8 20.32 -11.72 0.22
CA GLU A 8 21.44 -12.56 0.64
C GLU A 8 22.70 -12.29 -0.17
N HIS A 9 22.60 -12.18 -1.50
CA HIS A 9 23.75 -11.96 -2.39
C HIS A 9 24.48 -10.65 -2.05
N TYR A 10 23.73 -9.55 -1.91
CA TYR A 10 24.28 -8.22 -1.63
C TYR A 10 24.48 -7.95 -0.12
N ARG A 11 24.18 -8.93 0.74
CA ARG A 11 24.32 -8.85 2.20
C ARG A 11 23.61 -7.62 2.77
N ILE A 12 22.37 -7.40 2.32
CA ILE A 12 21.60 -6.20 2.65
C ILE A 12 21.15 -6.28 4.12
N GLY A 13 21.63 -5.34 4.96
CA GLY A 13 21.23 -5.24 6.36
C GLY A 13 19.86 -4.58 6.58
N HIS A 14 19.31 -4.00 5.51
CA HIS A 14 18.03 -3.31 5.47
C HIS A 14 16.85 -4.29 5.25
N ILE A 15 15.62 -3.79 5.42
CA ILE A 15 14.41 -4.53 5.09
C ILE A 15 14.31 -4.62 3.56
N VAL A 16 14.10 -5.84 3.05
CA VAL A 16 13.88 -6.10 1.63
C VAL A 16 12.50 -6.70 1.48
N GLN A 17 11.60 -6.04 0.76
CA GLN A 17 10.21 -6.47 0.57
C GLN A 17 9.79 -6.33 -0.89
N VAL A 18 8.78 -7.07 -1.30
CA VAL A 18 8.13 -6.91 -2.61
C VAL A 18 6.96 -5.93 -2.47
N ALA A 19 6.98 -4.90 -3.30
CA ALA A 19 5.90 -3.93 -3.46
C ALA A 19 5.41 -3.94 -4.92
N LYS A 20 4.40 -3.10 -5.21
CA LYS A 20 3.82 -2.99 -6.55
C LYS A 20 4.85 -2.53 -7.59
N GLU A 21 5.77 -1.66 -7.18
CA GLU A 21 6.76 -1.03 -8.03
C GLU A 21 7.95 -1.96 -8.34
N GLY A 22 8.18 -2.97 -7.49
CA GLY A 22 9.35 -3.84 -7.52
C GLY A 22 9.77 -4.35 -6.15
N VAL A 23 11.03 -4.76 -6.02
CA VAL A 23 11.66 -5.08 -4.74
C VAL A 23 12.20 -3.79 -4.11
N CYS A 24 11.68 -3.46 -2.94
CA CYS A 24 12.07 -2.28 -2.18
C CYS A 24 13.07 -2.65 -1.09
N ILE A 25 14.14 -1.87 -0.98
CA ILE A 25 15.14 -1.96 0.09
C ILE A 25 15.01 -0.69 0.93
N GLY A 26 14.81 -0.85 2.24
CA GLY A 26 14.59 0.29 3.12
C GLY A 26 14.61 -0.02 4.60
N SER A 27 14.11 0.93 5.38
CA SER A 27 13.95 0.85 6.82
C SER A 27 12.47 0.78 7.20
N GLY A 28 12.19 0.60 8.50
CA GLY A 28 10.82 0.74 9.01
C GLY A 28 10.21 2.12 8.85
N TYR A 29 11.02 3.16 8.61
CA TYR A 29 10.57 4.54 8.43
C TYR A 29 10.39 4.91 6.95
N ILE A 30 11.35 4.52 6.10
CA ILE A 30 11.31 4.73 4.64
C ILE A 30 11.60 3.38 3.99
N HIS A 31 10.56 2.73 3.48
CA HIS A 31 10.63 1.35 3.00
C HIS A 31 11.23 1.23 1.59
N ASP A 32 11.31 2.32 0.83
CA ASP A 32 11.67 2.36 -0.59
C ASP A 32 12.92 3.22 -0.83
N LEU A 33 13.95 3.12 0.01
CA LEU A 33 15.19 3.88 -0.17
C LEU A 33 15.89 3.54 -1.49
N ILE A 34 15.84 2.26 -1.88
CA ILE A 34 16.21 1.76 -3.20
C ILE A 34 15.05 0.93 -3.73
N VAL A 35 14.73 1.05 -5.02
CA VAL A 35 13.69 0.24 -5.67
C VAL A 35 14.27 -0.43 -6.90
N ILE A 36 14.22 -1.76 -6.91
CA ILE A 36 14.59 -2.61 -8.06
C ILE A 36 13.30 -2.98 -8.78
N GLY A 37 13.16 -2.58 -10.04
CA GLY A 37 12.03 -2.94 -10.88
C GLY A 37 11.95 -4.44 -11.15
N MET A 38 10.77 -4.89 -11.58
CA MET A 38 10.53 -6.30 -11.95
C MET A 38 11.40 -6.75 -13.15
N ASP A 39 11.95 -5.80 -13.90
CA ASP A 39 12.88 -5.97 -15.02
C ASP A 39 14.36 -6.08 -14.57
N GLY A 40 14.62 -6.02 -13.26
CA GLY A 40 15.96 -6.04 -12.69
C GLY A 40 16.69 -4.70 -12.74
N ASN A 41 16.04 -3.61 -13.15
CA ASN A 41 16.66 -2.28 -13.21
C ASN A 41 16.38 -1.45 -11.95
N LEU A 42 17.33 -0.63 -11.52
CA LEU A 42 17.13 0.32 -10.43
C LEU A 42 16.19 1.46 -10.86
N LYS A 43 14.99 1.50 -10.26
CA LYS A 43 13.97 2.54 -10.46
C LYS A 43 14.14 3.73 -9.53
N LYS A 44 14.59 3.47 -8.30
CA LYS A 44 14.89 4.51 -7.30
C LYS A 44 16.23 4.21 -6.69
N ARG A 45 17.05 5.24 -6.61
CA ARG A 45 18.43 5.19 -6.15
C ARG A 45 18.56 5.86 -4.79
N TYR A 46 19.49 5.37 -3.99
CA TYR A 46 19.81 6.02 -2.72
C TYR A 46 20.76 7.18 -2.98
N GLU A 47 20.32 8.40 -2.64
CA GLU A 47 21.03 9.65 -2.94
C GLU A 47 21.75 10.25 -1.72
N ASN A 48 21.45 9.76 -0.52
CA ASN A 48 22.02 10.30 0.71
C ASN A 48 23.36 9.60 1.02
N ALA A 49 24.47 10.32 1.11
CA ALA A 49 25.77 9.73 1.39
C ALA A 49 25.95 9.24 2.85
N GLY A 50 24.89 9.27 3.68
CA GLY A 50 24.96 8.92 5.10
C GLY A 50 24.89 7.42 5.45
N ASN A 51 24.72 6.53 4.47
CA ASN A 51 24.61 5.08 4.73
C ASN A 51 25.47 4.25 3.77
N ASP A 52 26.63 3.84 4.27
CA ASP A 52 27.63 3.08 3.50
C ASP A 52 27.12 1.70 3.04
N ASP A 53 26.20 1.08 3.78
CA ASP A 53 25.63 -0.23 3.43
C ASP A 53 24.80 -0.12 2.15
N LEU A 54 23.90 0.85 2.07
CA LEU A 54 23.09 1.10 0.88
C LEU A 54 23.94 1.54 -0.32
N MET A 55 24.93 2.42 -0.08
CA MET A 55 25.86 2.86 -1.12
C MET A 55 26.74 1.72 -1.63
N ARG A 56 27.15 0.77 -0.77
CA ARG A 56 27.86 -0.45 -1.19
C ARG A 56 26.94 -1.32 -2.04
N CYS A 57 25.74 -1.65 -1.54
CA CYS A 57 24.79 -2.51 -2.27
C CYS A 57 24.49 -1.96 -3.67
N GLN A 58 24.23 -0.65 -3.78
CA GLN A 58 23.98 -0.01 -5.07
C GLN A 58 25.19 -0.09 -6.02
N ARG A 59 26.42 0.15 -5.53
CA ARG A 59 27.63 0.01 -6.35
C ARG A 59 27.85 -1.41 -6.86
N GLU A 60 27.59 -2.42 -6.02
CA GLU A 60 27.68 -3.83 -6.41
C GLU A 60 26.63 -4.17 -7.49
N MET A 61 25.39 -3.68 -7.34
CA MET A 61 24.32 -3.84 -8.34
C MET A 61 24.63 -3.15 -9.68
N ASP A 62 25.20 -1.94 -9.64
CA ASP A 62 25.59 -1.21 -10.85
C ASP A 62 26.81 -1.85 -11.55
N ALA A 63 27.69 -2.51 -10.78
CA ALA A 63 28.86 -3.19 -11.33
C ALA A 63 28.49 -4.48 -12.09
N ASP A 64 27.39 -5.15 -11.71
CA ASP A 64 26.90 -6.36 -12.39
C ASP A 64 25.36 -6.38 -12.52
N PRO A 65 24.80 -5.61 -13.47
CA PRO A 65 23.35 -5.56 -13.68
C PRO A 65 22.74 -6.89 -14.15
N GLU A 66 23.53 -7.72 -14.84
CA GLU A 66 23.06 -9.03 -15.33
C GLU A 66 22.92 -10.02 -14.16
N MET A 67 23.83 -9.98 -13.17
CA MET A 67 23.64 -10.71 -11.92
C MET A 67 22.39 -10.25 -11.17
N LEU A 68 22.14 -8.94 -11.06
CA LEU A 68 20.92 -8.43 -10.43
C LEU A 68 19.66 -8.98 -11.12
N ARG A 69 19.61 -8.96 -12.46
CA ARG A 69 18.49 -9.52 -13.22
C ARG A 69 18.34 -11.02 -12.96
N HIS A 70 19.45 -11.77 -13.02
CA HIS A 70 19.45 -13.20 -12.76
C HIS A 70 18.90 -13.55 -11.36
N LEU A 71 19.32 -12.80 -10.32
CA LEU A 71 18.82 -12.99 -8.95
C LEU A 71 17.31 -12.73 -8.86
N MET A 72 16.81 -11.68 -9.53
CA MET A 72 15.39 -11.33 -9.54
C MET A 72 14.50 -12.38 -10.21
N GLU A 73 15.00 -12.98 -11.30
CA GLU A 73 14.31 -14.03 -12.07
C GLU A 73 14.37 -15.39 -11.38
N THR A 74 15.46 -15.66 -10.65
CA THR A 74 15.65 -16.92 -9.94
C THR A 74 14.66 -17.02 -8.77
N PRO A 75 13.86 -18.10 -8.68
CA PRO A 75 12.97 -18.31 -7.53
C PRO A 75 13.75 -18.36 -6.21
N ASP A 76 13.18 -17.74 -5.17
CA ASP A 76 13.74 -17.81 -3.82
C ASP A 76 13.64 -19.22 -3.25
N THR A 77 14.60 -19.57 -2.40
CA THR A 77 14.60 -20.81 -1.62
C THR A 77 14.45 -20.51 -0.13
N PHE A 78 13.60 -21.26 0.55
CA PHE A 78 13.29 -21.06 1.96
C PHE A 78 13.64 -22.31 2.77
N SER A 79 14.33 -22.13 3.88
CA SER A 79 14.74 -23.21 4.79
C SER A 79 13.59 -23.68 5.70
N ARG A 80 12.59 -22.82 5.91
CA ARG A 80 11.43 -23.04 6.77
C ARG A 80 10.16 -22.45 6.18
N SER A 81 9.04 -23.07 6.51
CA SER A 81 7.70 -22.61 6.13
C SER A 81 6.81 -22.63 7.36
N VAL A 82 6.62 -21.46 7.97
CA VAL A 82 5.70 -21.23 9.08
C VAL A 82 4.47 -20.54 8.52
N THR A 83 3.30 -21.11 8.79
CA THR A 83 2.03 -20.50 8.40
C THR A 83 1.74 -19.26 9.25
N VAL A 84 1.44 -18.17 8.58
CA VAL A 84 0.98 -16.92 9.17
C VAL A 84 -0.29 -16.47 8.45
N TYR A 85 -1.18 -15.85 9.21
CA TYR A 85 -2.46 -15.37 8.74
C TYR A 85 -2.43 -13.85 8.61
N THR A 86 -3.08 -13.33 7.59
CA THR A 86 -3.41 -11.91 7.42
C THR A 86 -4.84 -11.79 6.88
N TYR A 87 -5.32 -10.60 6.58
CA TYR A 87 -6.66 -10.40 6.02
C TYR A 87 -6.66 -9.37 4.90
N ASP A 88 -7.56 -9.57 3.95
CA ASP A 88 -7.93 -8.59 2.92
C ASP A 88 -9.46 -8.53 2.84
N GLY A 89 -10.00 -7.38 3.24
CA GLY A 89 -11.44 -7.22 3.46
C GLY A 89 -12.00 -8.28 4.43
N GLY A 90 -12.95 -9.06 3.94
CA GLY A 90 -13.59 -10.16 4.69
C GLY A 90 -12.86 -11.50 4.63
N ASN A 91 -11.76 -11.60 3.87
CA ASN A 91 -11.05 -12.86 3.65
C ASN A 91 -9.84 -12.97 4.57
N ILE A 92 -9.71 -14.12 5.24
CA ILE A 92 -8.48 -14.48 5.95
C ILE A 92 -7.55 -15.19 4.98
N ILE A 93 -6.36 -14.64 4.80
CA ILE A 93 -5.36 -15.12 3.85
C ILE A 93 -4.29 -15.88 4.63
N GLU A 94 -3.95 -17.07 4.15
CA GLU A 94 -2.84 -17.87 4.65
C GLU A 94 -1.59 -17.57 3.83
N LYS A 95 -0.48 -17.27 4.50
CA LYS A 95 0.83 -17.03 3.90
C LYS A 95 1.89 -17.85 4.62
N GLN A 96 3.05 -17.98 4.00
CA GLN A 96 4.19 -18.72 4.54
C GLN A 96 5.36 -17.75 4.78
N CYS A 97 6.11 -17.96 5.85
CA CYS A 97 7.34 -17.21 6.15
C CYS A 97 8.37 -18.13 6.82
N GLU A 98 9.65 -17.75 6.84
CA GLU A 98 10.66 -18.50 7.61
C GLU A 98 10.59 -18.21 9.11
N GLU A 99 10.28 -16.95 9.46
CA GLU A 99 10.19 -16.47 10.84
C GLU A 99 9.02 -15.48 10.96
N PRO A 100 8.09 -15.68 11.92
CA PRO A 100 6.95 -14.79 12.06
C PRO A 100 7.33 -13.46 12.74
N GLY A 101 6.62 -12.40 12.38
CA GLY A 101 6.67 -11.09 13.06
C GLY A 101 7.52 -10.05 12.33
N TYR A 102 7.45 -8.81 12.79
CA TYR A 102 8.24 -7.71 12.22
C TYR A 102 9.72 -7.82 12.65
N PRO A 103 10.70 -7.53 11.76
CA PRO A 103 10.58 -7.04 10.38
C PRO A 103 10.71 -8.14 9.31
N ASN A 104 10.20 -9.35 9.59
CA ASN A 104 10.29 -10.46 8.65
C ASN A 104 9.26 -10.33 7.52
N VAL A 105 9.50 -11.11 6.46
CA VAL A 105 8.80 -11.02 5.18
C VAL A 105 8.28 -12.41 4.83
N THR A 106 7.07 -12.47 4.27
CA THR A 106 6.50 -13.72 3.76
C THR A 106 7.23 -14.18 2.51
N HIS A 107 7.04 -15.44 2.11
CA HIS A 107 7.71 -16.02 0.94
C HIS A 107 7.39 -15.25 -0.36
N ASP A 108 6.19 -14.69 -0.46
CA ASP A 108 5.75 -13.83 -1.56
C ASP A 108 6.17 -12.36 -1.40
N GLY A 109 6.97 -12.03 -0.39
CA GLY A 109 7.63 -10.74 -0.26
C GLY A 109 6.86 -9.69 0.54
N CYS A 110 5.77 -10.03 1.23
CA CYS A 110 5.02 -9.06 2.04
C CYS A 110 5.66 -8.86 3.42
N LEU A 111 5.93 -7.62 3.80
CA LEU A 111 6.44 -7.29 5.13
C LEU A 111 5.39 -7.52 6.21
N MET A 112 5.81 -8.18 7.29
CA MET A 112 4.94 -8.60 8.37
C MET A 112 4.82 -7.54 9.47
N TYR A 113 3.96 -6.54 9.28
CA TYR A 113 3.65 -5.59 10.36
C TYR A 113 3.00 -6.30 11.57
N GLN A 114 3.37 -5.86 12.78
CA GLN A 114 2.97 -6.49 14.04
C GLN A 114 1.45 -6.63 14.24
N ASN A 115 0.67 -5.75 13.63
CA ASN A 115 -0.79 -5.69 13.73
C ASN A 115 -1.54 -6.23 12.51
N MET A 116 -0.83 -6.82 11.53
CA MET A 116 -1.41 -7.34 10.29
C MET A 116 -1.21 -8.86 10.13
N TYR A 117 -0.23 -9.43 10.85
CA TYR A 117 0.13 -10.84 10.74
C TYR A 117 0.14 -11.54 12.10
N SER A 118 -0.33 -12.78 12.14
CA SER A 118 -0.21 -13.65 13.31
C SER A 118 -0.24 -15.12 12.93
N THR A 119 0.39 -15.97 13.72
CA THR A 119 0.22 -17.44 13.64
C THR A 119 -1.14 -17.90 14.21
N ASN A 120 -1.91 -17.01 14.84
CA ASN A 120 -3.25 -17.29 15.35
C ASN A 120 -4.33 -16.72 14.40
N LYS A 121 -5.06 -17.61 13.72
CA LYS A 121 -6.11 -17.27 12.76
C LYS A 121 -7.26 -16.46 13.38
N ASP A 122 -7.69 -16.81 14.59
CA ASP A 122 -8.79 -16.14 15.29
C ASP A 122 -8.42 -14.71 15.71
N LYS A 123 -7.15 -14.50 16.05
CA LYS A 123 -6.62 -13.15 16.33
C LYS A 123 -6.73 -12.26 15.08
N VAL A 124 -6.35 -12.78 13.92
CA VAL A 124 -6.44 -12.04 12.65
C VAL A 124 -7.90 -11.79 12.26
N ALA A 125 -8.78 -12.77 12.45
CA ALA A 125 -10.21 -12.58 12.24
C ALA A 125 -10.80 -11.48 13.15
N THR A 126 -10.31 -11.37 14.39
CA THR A 126 -10.70 -10.30 15.31
C THR A 126 -10.25 -8.94 14.79
N TRP A 127 -9.01 -8.82 14.31
CA TRP A 127 -8.51 -7.59 13.68
C TRP A 127 -9.33 -7.19 12.45
N ALA A 128 -9.63 -8.13 11.55
CA ALA A 128 -10.45 -7.88 10.37
C ALA A 128 -11.85 -7.35 10.72
N LYS A 129 -12.51 -7.96 11.72
CA LYS A 129 -13.81 -7.50 12.23
C LYS A 129 -13.72 -6.10 12.83
N SER A 130 -12.74 -5.85 13.70
CA SER A 130 -12.56 -4.53 14.31
C SER A 130 -12.27 -3.44 13.28
N HIS A 131 -11.45 -3.74 12.27
CA HIS A 131 -11.20 -2.84 11.15
C HIS A 131 -12.48 -2.52 10.39
N THR A 132 -13.27 -3.55 10.06
CA THR A 132 -14.53 -3.39 9.32
C THR A 132 -15.56 -2.58 10.09
N ILE A 133 -15.71 -2.81 11.40
CA ILE A 133 -16.62 -2.04 12.26
C ILE A 133 -16.24 -0.55 12.25
N ARG A 134 -14.94 -0.24 12.43
CA ARG A 134 -14.45 1.15 12.40
C ARG A 134 -14.70 1.80 11.05
N ALA A 135 -14.46 1.08 9.96
CA ALA A 135 -14.73 1.57 8.61
C ALA A 135 -16.21 1.89 8.42
N ILE A 136 -17.12 1.00 8.86
CA ILE A 136 -18.57 1.25 8.80
C ILE A 136 -18.96 2.49 9.60
N THR A 137 -18.47 2.65 10.82
CA THR A 137 -18.77 3.83 11.65
C THR A 137 -18.32 5.11 10.95
N ASN A 138 -17.06 5.19 10.53
CA ASN A 138 -16.50 6.38 9.87
C ASN A 138 -17.25 6.72 8.57
N ILE A 139 -17.57 5.71 7.76
CA ILE A 139 -18.31 5.90 6.51
C ILE A 139 -19.75 6.33 6.79
N SER A 140 -20.40 5.79 7.82
CA SER A 140 -21.77 6.18 8.18
C SER A 140 -21.86 7.64 8.62
N GLU A 141 -20.90 8.12 9.41
CA GLU A 141 -20.78 9.54 9.77
C GLU A 141 -20.59 10.41 8.53
N THR A 142 -19.70 9.99 7.62
CA THR A 142 -19.46 10.70 6.36
C THR A 142 -20.73 10.75 5.49
N VAL A 143 -21.50 9.65 5.42
CA VAL A 143 -22.77 9.61 4.68
C VAL A 143 -23.77 10.59 5.28
N HIS A 144 -23.90 10.61 6.61
CA HIS A 144 -24.79 11.54 7.31
C HIS A 144 -24.47 13.00 6.98
N ASP A 145 -23.20 13.41 7.11
CA ASP A 145 -22.76 14.77 6.80
C ASP A 145 -23.02 15.16 5.33
N LEU A 146 -22.89 14.21 4.41
CA LEU A 146 -23.13 14.42 3.00
C LEU A 146 -24.63 14.53 2.68
N GLU A 147 -25.47 13.77 3.37
CA GLU A 147 -26.94 13.87 3.26
C GLU A 147 -27.45 15.23 3.74
N GLU A 148 -26.90 15.76 4.84
CA GLU A 148 -27.23 17.10 5.32
C GLU A 148 -26.85 18.18 4.29
N LYS A 149 -25.61 18.14 3.79
CA LYS A 149 -25.15 19.06 2.73
C LYS A 149 -26.00 18.94 1.46
N LEU A 150 -26.39 17.73 1.08
CA LEU A 150 -27.26 17.52 -0.07
C LEU A 150 -28.63 18.16 0.15
N SER A 151 -29.19 18.02 1.35
CA SER A 151 -30.45 18.67 1.74
C SER A 151 -30.37 20.19 1.64
N GLU A 152 -29.30 20.79 2.17
CA GLU A 152 -29.06 22.24 2.08
C GLU A 152 -28.99 22.73 0.63
N LYS A 153 -28.26 22.02 -0.24
CA LYS A 153 -28.15 22.38 -1.66
C LYS A 153 -29.48 22.22 -2.39
N ARG A 154 -30.28 21.21 -2.05
CA ARG A 154 -31.64 21.05 -2.60
C ARG A 154 -32.57 22.19 -2.18
N ALA A 155 -32.51 22.62 -0.93
CA ALA A 155 -33.28 23.76 -0.46
C ALA A 155 -32.91 25.04 -1.23
N LEU A 156 -31.61 25.27 -1.45
CA LEU A 156 -31.12 26.42 -2.22
C LEU A 156 -31.56 26.38 -3.69
N ILE A 157 -31.56 25.20 -4.33
CA ILE A 157 -32.10 25.03 -5.68
C ILE A 157 -33.58 25.41 -5.71
N ALA A 158 -34.39 24.92 -4.77
CA ALA A 158 -35.81 25.23 -4.72
C ALA A 158 -36.07 26.75 -4.52
N GLU A 159 -35.24 27.42 -3.73
CA GLU A 159 -35.28 28.88 -3.56
C GLU A 159 -34.98 29.62 -4.88
N TYR A 160 -33.94 29.20 -5.60
CA TYR A 160 -33.61 29.80 -6.90
C TYR A 160 -34.65 29.49 -7.98
N GLU A 161 -35.25 28.29 -7.98
CA GLU A 161 -36.36 27.94 -8.87
C GLU A 161 -37.59 28.81 -8.60
N ALA A 162 -37.94 29.01 -7.33
CA ALA A 162 -39.04 29.90 -6.93
C ALA A 162 -38.75 31.35 -7.34
N SER A 163 -37.52 31.81 -7.12
CA SER A 163 -37.06 33.15 -7.53
C SER A 163 -37.13 33.32 -9.05
N LEU A 164 -36.65 32.34 -9.82
CA LEU A 164 -36.72 32.34 -11.28
C LEU A 164 -38.17 32.35 -11.78
N LYS A 165 -39.06 31.56 -11.15
CA LYS A 165 -40.49 31.54 -11.47
C LYS A 165 -41.13 32.92 -11.25
N LYS A 166 -40.81 33.57 -10.12
CA LYS A 166 -41.28 34.92 -9.83
C LYS A 166 -40.75 35.93 -10.84
N LEU A 167 -39.45 35.92 -11.13
CA LEU A 167 -38.83 36.81 -12.12
C LEU A 167 -39.46 36.64 -13.52
N LYS A 168 -39.73 35.40 -13.94
CA LYS A 168 -40.43 35.15 -15.21
C LYS A 168 -41.87 35.67 -15.23
N ALA A 169 -42.56 35.66 -14.09
CA ALA A 169 -43.92 36.18 -13.98
C ALA A 169 -43.95 37.71 -13.95
N ASP A 170 -43.04 38.34 -13.19
CA ASP A 170 -42.94 39.80 -13.03
C ASP A 170 -42.32 40.46 -14.28
N TYR A 171 -41.45 39.75 -14.99
CA TYR A 171 -40.74 40.21 -16.20
C TYR A 171 -40.87 39.16 -17.32
N PRO A 172 -42.07 39.02 -17.93
CA PRO A 172 -42.34 38.00 -18.95
C PRO A 172 -41.66 38.24 -20.30
N THR A 173 -40.85 39.30 -20.43
CA THR A 173 -40.17 39.65 -21.68
C THR A 173 -38.87 38.88 -21.81
N GLU A 174 -38.87 37.85 -22.66
CA GLU A 174 -37.66 37.36 -23.32
C GLU A 174 -37.07 38.51 -24.14
N THR A 175 -35.99 39.12 -23.67
CA THR A 175 -35.05 39.75 -24.59
C THR A 175 -34.17 38.63 -25.13
N ALA A 176 -34.50 38.18 -26.34
CA ALA A 176 -33.55 37.47 -27.17
C ALA A 176 -32.28 38.31 -27.31
N VAL A 177 -31.15 37.75 -26.88
CA VAL A 177 -29.81 38.09 -27.36
C VAL A 177 -29.09 36.77 -27.63
#